data_AF-A0A8T4R2G8-F1
#
_entry.id   AF-A0A8T4R2G8-F1
#
_cell.length_a   1.000
_cell.length_b   1.000
_cell.length_c   1.000
_cell.angle_alpha   90.00
_cell.angle_beta   90.00
_cell.angle_gamma   90.00
#
_symmetry.space_group_name_H-M   'P 1'
#
loop_
_entity.id
_entity.type
_entity.pdbx_description
1 polymer ?
#
loop_
_entity_poly.entity_id
_entity_poly.type
_entity_poly.pdbx_seq_one_letter_code
_entity_poly.pdbx_strand_id
1 'polypeptide(L)'
;MKINELQVKQGKVELTANVKEKGDVREFNKFGKTGRVCNAVIEDETGAVTLTLWNEQVEMVNVGDTIQIENGYVGEYQGEKQLTTGKFGKLTVINGNTLNTNINTLNTNITTQPSSEKQKEPITSFTKKETQKTENYTIKVDEEFID
;
A
#
# COMPACT_ATOMS: atom_id res chain seq x y z
N MET A 1 -1.36 -0.30 -24.96
CA MET A 1 0.00 0.23 -25.17
C MET A 1 0.96 -0.52 -24.26
N LYS A 2 2.25 -0.59 -24.60
CA LYS A 2 3.28 -1.24 -23.76
C LYS A 2 4.19 -0.22 -23.07
N ILE A 3 4.82 -0.60 -21.96
CA ILE A 3 5.69 0.31 -21.18
C ILE A 3 6.90 0.80 -21.98
N ASN A 4 7.52 -0.07 -22.77
CA ASN A 4 8.70 0.31 -23.58
C ASN A 4 8.37 1.37 -24.66
N GLU A 5 7.11 1.46 -25.08
CA GLU A 5 6.66 2.40 -26.12
C GLU A 5 6.39 3.81 -25.54
N LEU A 6 6.39 3.97 -24.22
CA LEU A 6 6.07 5.22 -23.55
C LEU A 6 7.10 6.32 -23.81
N GLN A 7 6.61 7.47 -24.29
CA GLN A 7 7.40 8.67 -24.52
C GLN A 7 7.16 9.71 -23.44
N VAL A 8 8.20 10.47 -23.08
CA VAL A 8 8.06 11.62 -22.18
C VAL A 8 7.09 12.64 -22.77
N LYS A 9 6.28 13.27 -21.91
CA LYS A 9 5.20 14.22 -22.26
C LYS A 9 4.04 13.60 -23.05
N GLN A 10 3.94 12.28 -23.10
CA GLN A 10 2.81 11.58 -23.72
C GLN A 10 1.62 11.51 -22.76
N GLY A 11 0.45 11.92 -23.24
CA GLY A 11 -0.83 11.75 -22.53
C GLY A 11 -1.71 10.68 -23.16
N LYS A 12 -2.89 10.46 -22.56
CA LYS A 12 -3.87 9.45 -23.03
C LYS A 12 -3.28 8.04 -23.14
N VAL A 13 -2.42 7.71 -22.18
CA VAL A 13 -1.80 6.38 -22.14
C VAL A 13 -2.76 5.40 -21.50
N GLU A 14 -2.94 4.26 -22.15
CA GLU A 14 -3.76 3.16 -21.66
C GLU A 14 -2.96 1.85 -21.68
N LEU A 15 -2.73 1.28 -20.50
CA LEU A 15 -1.95 0.06 -20.32
C LEU A 15 -2.38 -0.71 -19.07
N THR A 16 -1.99 -1.98 -19.03
CA THR A 16 -2.17 -2.87 -17.88
C THR A 16 -0.79 -3.36 -17.46
N ALA A 17 -0.50 -3.32 -16.16
CA ALA A 17 0.79 -3.68 -15.61
C ALA A 17 0.65 -4.27 -14.20
N ASN A 18 1.67 -5.01 -13.77
CA ASN A 18 1.77 -5.58 -12.44
C ASN A 18 2.60 -4.67 -11.53
N VAL A 19 2.17 -4.53 -10.29
CA VAL A 19 2.89 -3.74 -9.28
C VAL A 19 3.99 -4.61 -8.69
N LYS A 20 5.24 -4.31 -9.02
CA LYS A 20 6.41 -5.03 -8.52
C LYS A 20 6.83 -4.57 -7.13
N GLU A 21 6.78 -3.26 -6.91
CA GLU A 21 7.23 -2.64 -5.67
C GLU A 21 6.40 -1.40 -5.35
N LYS A 22 6.32 -1.07 -4.07
CA LYS A 22 5.67 0.14 -3.57
C LYS A 22 6.59 0.79 -2.55
N GLY A 23 7.02 2.02 -2.84
CA GLY A 23 7.88 2.80 -1.98
C GLY A 23 7.12 3.50 -0.84
N ASP A 24 7.83 4.34 -0.11
CA ASP A 24 7.29 5.03 1.05
C ASP A 24 6.20 6.04 0.69
N VAL A 25 5.18 6.10 1.54
CA VAL A 25 4.12 7.10 1.44
C VAL A 25 4.62 8.42 2.02
N ARG A 26 4.63 9.45 1.18
CA ARG A 26 4.97 10.82 1.56
C ARG A 26 3.68 11.62 1.71
N GLU A 27 3.57 12.36 2.80
CA GLU A 27 2.44 13.26 3.05
C GLU A 27 2.87 14.71 2.85
N PHE A 28 2.01 15.53 2.26
CA PHE A 28 2.25 16.95 2.07
C PHE A 28 1.00 17.74 2.42
N ASN A 29 1.16 18.93 2.99
CA ASN A 29 0.05 19.85 3.19
C ASN A 29 0.03 20.89 2.08
N LYS A 30 -1.11 21.03 1.39
CA LYS A 30 -1.32 22.07 0.38
C LYS A 30 -2.66 22.75 0.61
N PHE A 31 -2.62 24.06 0.87
CA PHE A 31 -3.80 24.88 1.16
C PHE A 31 -4.70 24.31 2.27
N GLY A 32 -4.09 23.79 3.34
CA GLY A 32 -4.82 23.21 4.48
C GLY A 32 -5.39 21.81 4.23
N LYS A 33 -5.15 21.21 3.06
CA LYS A 33 -5.49 19.82 2.77
C LYS A 33 -4.22 18.97 2.80
N THR A 34 -4.27 17.85 3.53
CA THR A 34 -3.24 16.83 3.48
C THR A 34 -3.44 15.98 2.21
N GLY A 35 -2.41 15.92 1.38
CA GLY A 35 -2.32 15.01 0.24
C GLY A 35 -1.27 13.94 0.52
N ARG A 36 -1.45 12.77 -0.08
CA ARG A 36 -0.53 11.63 0.03
C ARG A 36 -0.01 11.28 -1.36
N VAL A 37 1.27 10.95 -1.45
CA VAL A 37 1.92 10.52 -2.69
C VAL A 37 2.82 9.33 -2.40
N CYS A 38 2.83 8.36 -3.29
CA CYS A 38 3.67 7.17 -3.19
C CYS A 38 4.17 6.81 -4.58
N ASN A 39 5.43 6.40 -4.67
CA ASN A 39 6.00 5.90 -5.91
C ASN A 39 5.94 4.38 -5.89
N ALA A 40 5.35 3.78 -6.91
CA ALA A 40 5.32 2.34 -7.11
C ALA A 40 6.06 1.97 -8.39
N VAL A 41 6.72 0.83 -8.43
CA VAL A 41 7.32 0.30 -9.65
C VAL A 41 6.32 -0.67 -10.27
N ILE A 42 5.92 -0.38 -11.51
CA ILE A 42 5.04 -1.26 -12.29
C ILE A 42 5.82 -1.88 -13.44
N GLU A 43 5.52 -3.12 -13.76
CA GLU A 43 6.16 -3.86 -14.85
C GLU A 43 5.14 -4.55 -15.74
N ASP A 44 5.48 -4.64 -17.01
CA ASP A 44 4.80 -5.45 -18.01
C ASP A 44 5.83 -6.34 -18.72
N GLU A 45 5.39 -7.09 -19.73
CA GLU A 45 6.27 -7.96 -20.52
C GLU A 45 7.39 -7.22 -21.29
N THR A 46 7.29 -5.89 -21.43
CA THR A 46 8.22 -5.08 -22.22
C THR A 46 9.19 -4.26 -21.39
N GLY A 47 8.88 -4.01 -20.11
CA GLY A 47 9.74 -3.25 -19.22
C GLY A 47 9.08 -2.83 -17.92
N ALA A 48 9.73 -1.93 -17.19
CA ALA A 48 9.24 -1.38 -15.94
C ALA A 48 9.28 0.15 -15.96
N VAL A 49 8.35 0.78 -15.25
CA VAL A 49 8.28 2.25 -15.08
C VAL A 49 7.79 2.59 -13.68
N THR A 50 8.21 3.75 -13.18
CA THR A 50 7.72 4.29 -11.91
C THR A 50 6.34 4.91 -12.11
N LEU A 51 5.36 4.47 -11.34
CA LEU A 51 4.01 5.01 -11.24
C LEU A 51 3.88 5.88 -9.98
N THR A 52 3.42 7.12 -10.14
CA THR A 52 3.07 8.00 -9.02
C THR A 52 1.61 7.81 -8.63
N LEU A 53 1.37 7.28 -7.44
CA LEU A 53 0.05 7.10 -6.83
C LEU A 53 -0.31 8.31 -5.98
N TRP A 54 -1.56 8.77 -6.08
CA TRP A 54 -2.06 9.93 -5.35
C TRP A 54 -3.22 9.56 -4.40
N ASN A 55 -3.17 10.11 -3.19
CA ASN A 55 -4.23 10.02 -2.19
C ASN A 55 -4.74 8.58 -1.98
N GLU A 56 -6.01 8.31 -2.28
CA GLU A 56 -6.65 6.99 -2.11
C GLU A 56 -6.02 5.89 -2.97
N GLN A 57 -5.40 6.24 -4.10
CA GLN A 57 -4.69 5.25 -4.94
C GLN A 57 -3.54 4.60 -4.18
N VAL A 58 -2.94 5.33 -3.24
CA VAL A 58 -1.87 4.82 -2.38
C VAL A 58 -2.38 3.68 -1.50
N GLU A 59 -3.65 3.66 -1.09
CA GLU A 59 -4.22 2.60 -0.27
C GLU A 59 -4.82 1.48 -1.10
N MET A 60 -5.36 1.82 -2.28
CA MET A 60 -6.00 0.87 -3.19
C MET A 60 -5.01 -0.11 -3.82
N VAL A 61 -3.77 0.33 -4.05
CA VAL A 61 -2.76 -0.44 -4.79
C VAL A 61 -1.76 -1.10 -3.83
N ASN A 62 -1.58 -2.40 -3.97
CA ASN A 62 -0.59 -3.19 -3.23
C ASN A 62 0.41 -3.88 -4.15
N VAL A 63 1.53 -4.30 -3.57
CA VAL A 63 2.54 -5.08 -4.28
C VAL A 63 1.94 -6.43 -4.68
N GLY A 64 2.15 -6.80 -5.94
CA GLY A 64 1.58 -8.00 -6.56
C GLY A 64 0.26 -7.77 -7.29
N ASP A 65 -0.38 -6.60 -7.13
CA ASP A 65 -1.64 -6.32 -7.80
C ASP A 65 -1.46 -6.09 -9.31
N THR A 66 -2.43 -6.52 -10.10
CA THR A 66 -2.54 -6.13 -11.51
C THR A 66 -3.42 -4.88 -11.60
N ILE A 67 -2.90 -3.81 -12.18
CA ILE A 67 -3.61 -2.54 -12.35
C ILE A 67 -3.77 -2.18 -13.82
N GLN A 68 -4.85 -1.48 -14.12
CA GLN A 68 -5.13 -0.85 -15.40
C GLN A 68 -5.16 0.66 -15.24
N ILE A 69 -4.43 1.33 -16.12
CA ILE A 69 -4.34 2.78 -16.17
C ILE A 69 -5.05 3.25 -17.42
N GLU A 70 -5.97 4.19 -17.26
CA GLU A 70 -6.70 4.84 -18.34
C GLU A 70 -6.36 6.33 -18.34
N ASN A 71 -6.15 6.93 -19.51
CA ASN A 71 -5.78 8.35 -19.66
C ASN A 71 -4.57 8.79 -18.81
N GLY A 72 -3.57 7.92 -18.68
CA GLY A 72 -2.31 8.23 -18.00
C GLY A 72 -1.49 9.29 -18.73
N TYR A 73 -0.57 9.91 -17.99
CA TYR A 73 0.41 10.87 -18.49
C TYR A 73 1.81 10.43 -18.08
N VAL A 74 2.71 10.40 -19.05
CA VAL A 74 4.13 10.10 -18.86
C VAL A 74 4.87 11.41 -18.72
N GLY A 75 5.30 11.71 -17.50
CA GLY A 75 6.18 12.82 -17.17
C GLY A 75 7.63 12.37 -17.07
N GLU A 76 8.48 13.35 -16.79
CA GLU A 76 9.87 13.14 -16.44
C GLU A 76 10.13 13.90 -15.13
N TYR A 77 10.71 13.23 -14.15
CA TYR A 77 11.06 13.83 -12.87
C TYR A 77 12.48 13.42 -12.52
N GLN A 78 13.36 14.40 -12.31
CA GLN A 78 14.80 14.19 -12.04
C GLN A 78 15.52 13.32 -13.09
N GLY A 79 15.09 13.40 -14.36
CA GLY A 79 15.68 12.62 -15.46
C GLY A 79 15.08 11.22 -15.63
N GLU A 80 14.15 10.80 -14.76
CA GLU A 80 13.50 9.50 -14.85
C GLU A 80 12.08 9.61 -15.41
N LYS A 81 11.72 8.67 -16.30
CA LYS A 81 10.36 8.53 -16.82
C LYS A 81 9.41 8.09 -15.70
N GLN A 82 8.33 8.82 -15.50
CA GLN A 82 7.30 8.51 -14.51
C GLN A 82 5.91 8.56 -15.12
N LEU A 83 5.09 7.56 -14.81
CA LEU A 83 3.68 7.49 -15.19
C LEU A 83 2.82 8.04 -14.05
N THR A 84 1.79 8.80 -14.37
CA THR A 84 0.78 9.27 -13.41
C THR A 84 -0.59 9.20 -14.04
N THR A 85 -1.64 8.99 -13.26
CA THR A 85 -3.02 9.10 -13.75
C THR A 85 -3.41 10.54 -14.12
N GLY A 86 -2.65 11.56 -13.71
CA GLY A 86 -2.98 12.95 -14.02
C GLY A 86 -4.38 13.36 -13.52
N LYS A 87 -4.93 14.45 -14.08
CA LYS A 87 -6.23 15.00 -13.66
C LYS A 87 -7.44 14.22 -14.18
N PHE A 88 -7.31 13.60 -15.35
CA PHE A 88 -8.41 12.94 -16.07
C PHE A 88 -8.22 11.43 -16.20
N GLY A 89 -7.11 10.89 -15.70
CA GLY A 89 -6.87 9.47 -15.72
C GLY A 89 -7.48 8.74 -14.54
N LYS A 90 -7.63 7.45 -14.73
CA LYS A 90 -8.25 6.52 -13.81
C LYS A 90 -7.33 5.33 -13.62
N LEU A 91 -7.25 4.86 -12.38
CA LEU A 91 -6.55 3.64 -12.02
C LEU A 91 -7.60 2.65 -11.52
N THR A 92 -7.56 1.43 -12.06
CA THR A 92 -8.42 0.33 -11.65
C THR A 92 -7.55 -0.87 -11.28
N VAL A 93 -7.78 -1.47 -10.11
CA VAL A 93 -7.13 -2.73 -9.74
C VAL A 93 -7.96 -3.88 -10.33
N ILE A 94 -7.39 -4.65 -11.25
CA ILE A 94 -8.06 -5.78 -11.91
C ILE A 94 -7.94 -7.05 -11.06
N ASN A 95 -6.74 -7.31 -10.55
CA ASN A 95 -6.47 -8.46 -9.70
C ASN A 95 -5.78 -7.95 -8.44
N GLY A 96 -6.58 -7.66 -7.42
CA GLY A 96 -6.07 -7.32 -6.10
C GLY A 96 -5.80 -8.62 -5.35
N ASN A 97 -4.62 -8.78 -4.78
CA ASN A 97 -4.33 -9.85 -3.84
C ASN A 97 -5.05 -9.58 -2.50
N THR A 98 -6.38 -9.52 -2.55
CA THR A 98 -7.22 -9.42 -1.36
C THR A 98 -7.36 -10.83 -0.81
N LEU A 99 -6.61 -11.12 0.25
CA LEU A 99 -6.86 -12.29 1.08
C LEU A 99 -8.30 -12.20 1.60
N ASN A 100 -9.19 -12.91 0.92
CA ASN A 100 -10.54 -13.26 1.31
C ASN A 100 -10.51 -13.97 2.68
N THR A 101 -10.47 -13.19 3.75
CA THR A 101 -10.56 -13.72 5.11
C THR A 101 -11.98 -14.26 5.31
N ASN A 102 -12.17 -15.56 5.03
CA ASN A 102 -13.31 -16.32 5.51
C ASN A 102 -13.22 -16.39 7.04
N ILE A 103 -13.86 -15.45 7.73
CA ILE A 103 -14.19 -15.61 9.14
C ILE A 103 -15.27 -16.68 9.25
N ASN A 104 -14.83 -17.95 9.33
CA ASN A 104 -15.66 -19.03 9.83
C ASN A 104 -16.11 -18.67 11.25
N THR A 105 -17.40 -18.35 11.38
CA THR A 105 -18.11 -18.27 12.65
C THR A 105 -17.84 -19.56 13.43
N LEU A 106 -17.04 -19.47 14.49
CA LEU A 106 -16.81 -20.59 15.42
C LEU A 106 -18.13 -20.94 16.09
N ASN A 107 -18.70 -22.03 15.60
CA ASN A 107 -19.72 -22.87 16.19
C ASN A 107 -19.44 -23.14 17.69
N THR A 108 -20.22 -22.49 18.55
CA THR A 108 -20.27 -22.78 19.99
C THR A 108 -21.02 -24.10 20.22
N ASN A 109 -20.28 -25.19 20.31
CA ASN A 109 -20.81 -26.48 20.72
C ASN A 109 -21.09 -26.48 22.22
N ILE A 110 -22.38 -26.43 22.55
CA ILE A 110 -22.96 -26.83 23.82
C ILE A 110 -22.61 -28.30 24.06
N THR A 111 -21.98 -28.62 25.20
CA THR A 111 -22.31 -29.75 26.08
C THR A 111 -21.37 -29.70 27.28
N THR A 112 -21.92 -29.45 28.47
CA THR A 112 -21.91 -30.38 29.62
C THR A 112 -22.66 -29.67 30.76
N GLN A 113 -23.91 -30.06 30.98
CA GLN A 113 -24.49 -30.07 32.33
C GLN A 113 -24.13 -31.44 32.95
N PRO A 114 -23.90 -31.58 34.28
CA PRO A 114 -24.80 -31.02 35.30
C PRO A 114 -24.15 -30.52 36.62
N SER A 115 -25.02 -29.87 37.42
CA SER A 115 -25.05 -29.88 38.89
C SER A 115 -24.42 -28.74 39.71
N SER A 116 -25.34 -28.10 40.47
CA SER A 116 -25.20 -27.46 41.79
C SER A 116 -24.53 -26.09 41.95
N GLU A 117 -25.34 -25.04 41.72
CA GLU A 117 -25.75 -24.00 42.68
C GLU A 117 -24.84 -23.63 43.89
N LYS A 118 -24.26 -22.42 43.88
CA LYS A 118 -24.49 -21.37 44.90
C LYS A 118 -23.79 -20.04 44.56
N GLN A 119 -24.49 -18.96 44.88
CA GLN A 119 -24.19 -17.54 44.68
C GLN A 119 -22.93 -17.03 45.43
N LYS A 120 -22.24 -16.02 44.86
CA LYS A 120 -21.74 -14.80 45.56
C LYS A 120 -21.04 -13.81 44.59
N GLU A 121 -21.48 -12.56 44.61
CA GLU A 121 -20.83 -11.34 44.05
C GLU A 121 -19.57 -10.95 44.89
N PRO A 122 -18.83 -9.83 44.67
CA PRO A 122 -18.64 -8.91 43.51
C PRO A 122 -17.12 -8.78 43.15
N ILE A 123 -16.69 -7.91 42.20
CA ILE A 123 -15.56 -6.93 42.34
C ILE A 123 -15.00 -6.33 41.01
N THR A 124 -14.76 -5.03 41.14
CA THR A 124 -13.98 -3.99 40.46
C THR A 124 -12.65 -4.37 39.76
N SER A 125 -12.52 -3.90 38.50
CA SER A 125 -11.43 -3.08 37.90
C SER A 125 -9.93 -3.46 37.83
N PHE A 126 -9.32 -2.98 36.73
CA PHE A 126 -7.93 -2.48 36.52
C PHE A 126 -6.79 -3.41 36.04
N THR A 127 -6.24 -2.99 34.88
CA THR A 127 -4.81 -2.80 34.55
C THR A 127 -3.93 -4.00 34.16
N LYS A 128 -3.44 -4.00 32.90
CA LYS A 128 -2.03 -3.76 32.44
C LYS A 128 -1.80 -4.41 31.06
N LYS A 129 -1.40 -3.64 30.05
CA LYS A 129 -0.62 -4.15 28.90
C LYS A 129 0.83 -3.75 29.13
N GLU A 130 1.68 -4.76 29.33
CA GLU A 130 3.13 -4.63 29.46
C GLU A 130 3.81 -5.18 28.19
N THR A 131 4.53 -4.27 27.54
CA THR A 131 5.81 -4.32 26.80
C THR A 131 6.33 -5.65 26.24
N GLN A 132 6.69 -5.67 24.93
CA GLN A 132 7.98 -6.17 24.39
C GLN A 132 8.30 -5.37 23.11
N LYS A 133 9.25 -4.42 23.18
CA LYS A 133 10.66 -4.50 22.72
C LYS A 133 10.79 -4.41 21.18
N THR A 134 11.14 -3.23 20.68
CA THR A 134 11.69 -3.06 19.34
C THR A 134 13.10 -2.48 19.46
N GLU A 135 14.02 -3.12 18.78
CA GLU A 135 15.46 -2.93 18.86
C GLU A 135 15.88 -1.66 18.10
N ASN A 136 16.76 -0.86 18.70
CA ASN A 136 17.31 0.34 18.09
C ASN A 136 18.40 -0.06 17.08
N TYR A 137 18.23 0.31 15.80
CA TYR A 137 19.31 0.24 14.83
C TYR A 137 19.98 1.61 14.70
N THR A 138 21.21 1.73 15.18
CA THR A 138 22.06 2.91 15.01
C THR A 138 22.64 2.91 13.59
N ILE A 139 22.32 3.93 12.79
CA ILE A 139 22.98 4.17 11.50
C ILE A 139 24.38 4.70 11.81
N LYS A 140 25.40 3.93 11.44
CA LYS A 140 26.78 4.41 11.36
C LYS A 140 26.93 5.18 10.05
N VAL A 141 27.41 6.41 10.14
CA VAL A 141 27.88 7.18 8.99
C VAL A 141 29.33 6.79 8.77
N ASP A 142 29.57 6.06 7.68
CA ASP A 142 30.91 5.70 7.25
C ASP A 142 31.41 6.86 6.37
N GLU A 143 32.26 7.72 6.94
CA GLU A 143 33.11 8.64 6.20
C GLU A 143 34.35 7.88 5.70
N GLU A 144 34.54 7.78 4.38
CA GLU A 144 35.86 7.59 3.75
C GLU A 144 35.77 8.16 2.31
N PHE A 145 36.42 9.30 2.02
CA PHE A 145 37.80 9.49 1.57
C PHE A 145 37.91 9.53 0.04
N ILE A 146 38.24 10.68 -0.54
CA ILE A 146 38.92 10.79 -1.84
C ILE A 146 40.03 11.86 -1.71
N ASP A 147 41.20 11.42 -2.18
CA ASP A 147 42.60 11.92 -2.20
C ASP A 147 42.92 13.42 -2.05
#